data_AF-A0A914VYP2-F1
#
_entry.id   AF-A0A914VYP2-F1
#
_cell.length_a   1.000
_cell.length_b   1.000
_cell.length_c   1.000
_cell.angle_alpha   90.00
_cell.angle_beta   90.00
_cell.angle_gamma   90.00
#
_symmetry.space_group_name_H-M   'P 1'
#
loop_
_entity.id
_entity.type
_entity.pdbx_description
1 polymer ?
#
loop_
_entity_poly.entity_id
_entity_poly.type
_entity_poly.pdbx_seq_one_letter_code
_entity_poly.pdbx_strand_id
1 'polypeptide(L)'
;MMSQQNSSTYFQTVSFAQFVIVQALCIPIGIFAVIGNAVVLLAYAKYKMMRKVSCAHLIAALAVCDLINGVGSIILSISRLWIALFDFYDYTRIYCIVTATCWIIAMEMSQIITIAIALDRLMAMSWPFLYSARNHRSFAQGAFLFALFTGIVFIGLSLVGIDFTERSDRCTWLRAVSPLCGDIFLLFNAIVGPLVAALYGMAMYNKKKWATKHVGSEISVLAHDVQLKVNKLLTKIMCVYFILL
;
A
#
# COMPACT_ATOMS: atom_id res chain seq x y z
N MET A 1 39.05 -12.72 -6.27
CA MET A 1 38.32 -12.63 -7.55
C MET A 1 37.74 -13.99 -7.89
N MET A 2 36.66 -14.38 -7.21
CA MET A 2 35.87 -15.59 -7.49
C MET A 2 34.46 -15.33 -6.93
N SER A 3 33.44 -15.83 -7.64
CA SER A 3 31.99 -15.83 -7.36
C SER A 3 31.13 -14.64 -7.82
N GLN A 4 31.01 -14.45 -9.14
CA GLN A 4 29.96 -13.58 -9.72
C GLN A 4 29.22 -14.23 -10.91
N GLN A 5 29.02 -15.56 -10.87
CA GLN A 5 28.38 -16.30 -11.98
C GLN A 5 27.16 -17.19 -11.61
N ASN A 6 26.74 -17.30 -10.35
CA ASN A 6 25.67 -18.24 -9.97
C ASN A 6 24.30 -17.62 -9.64
N SER A 7 24.12 -16.30 -9.76
CA SER A 7 22.82 -15.66 -9.51
C SER A 7 21.97 -15.47 -10.77
N SER A 8 22.50 -15.81 -11.95
CA SER A 8 21.87 -15.54 -13.25
C SER A 8 20.86 -16.61 -13.69
N THR A 9 20.78 -17.74 -12.98
CA THR A 9 20.01 -18.94 -13.40
C THR A 9 18.60 -19.05 -12.83
N TYR A 10 18.19 -18.19 -11.90
CA TYR A 10 16.86 -18.29 -11.27
C TYR A 10 15.78 -17.37 -11.87
N PHE A 11 16.08 -16.57 -12.92
CA PHE A 11 15.11 -15.59 -13.48
C PHE A 11 15.05 -15.52 -15.02
N GLN A 12 15.43 -16.58 -15.73
CA GLN A 12 14.88 -16.91 -17.05
C GLN A 12 13.51 -17.58 -16.76
N THR A 13 12.34 -17.07 -17.16
CA THR A 13 11.78 -17.23 -18.52
C THR A 13 10.44 -16.47 -18.67
N VAL A 14 10.31 -15.22 -18.20
CA VAL A 14 9.11 -14.46 -18.61
C VAL A 14 9.27 -14.15 -20.10
N SER A 15 8.43 -14.75 -20.93
CA SER A 15 8.49 -14.49 -22.38
C SER A 15 8.21 -13.02 -22.64
N PHE A 16 8.77 -12.46 -23.71
CA PHE A 16 8.51 -11.07 -24.10
C PHE A 16 7.01 -10.77 -24.16
N ALA A 17 6.24 -11.71 -24.72
CA ALA A 17 4.78 -11.63 -24.76
C ALA A 17 4.14 -11.52 -23.36
N GLN A 18 4.58 -12.32 -22.39
CA GLN A 18 4.08 -12.23 -21.01
C GLN A 18 4.41 -10.87 -20.37
N PHE A 19 5.62 -10.36 -20.59
CA PHE A 19 6.00 -9.03 -20.09
C PHE A 19 5.09 -7.94 -20.66
N VAL A 20 4.90 -7.92 -21.98
CA VAL A 20 4.03 -6.94 -22.66
C VAL A 20 2.60 -7.03 -22.15
N ILE A 21 2.05 -8.25 -22.02
CA ILE A 21 0.70 -8.47 -21.50
C ILE A 21 0.56 -7.93 -20.08
N VAL A 22 1.51 -8.21 -19.18
CA VAL A 22 1.46 -7.72 -17.80
C VAL A 22 1.48 -6.19 -17.76
N GLN A 23 2.38 -5.53 -18.48
CA GLN A 23 2.42 -4.06 -18.48
C GLN A 23 1.16 -3.45 -19.12
N ALA A 24 0.64 -4.07 -20.19
CA ALA A 24 -0.60 -3.64 -20.83
C ALA A 24 -1.83 -3.77 -19.91
N LEU A 25 -1.84 -4.76 -19.00
CA LEU A 25 -2.88 -4.92 -17.97
C LEU A 25 -2.70 -3.96 -16.79
N CYS A 26 -1.47 -3.61 -16.42
CA CYS A 26 -1.21 -2.65 -15.34
C CYS A 26 -1.75 -1.25 -15.66
N ILE A 27 -1.76 -0.82 -16.92
CA ILE A 27 -2.29 0.48 -17.35
C ILE A 27 -3.77 0.66 -17.00
N PRO A 28 -4.72 -0.19 -17.46
CA PRO A 28 -6.13 -0.04 -17.12
C PRO A 28 -6.37 -0.20 -15.62
N ILE A 29 -5.64 -1.09 -14.92
CA ILE A 29 -5.71 -1.21 -13.45
C ILE A 29 -5.34 0.11 -12.78
N GLY A 30 -4.25 0.73 -13.22
CA GLY A 30 -3.83 2.06 -12.76
C GLY A 30 -4.88 3.13 -13.03
N ILE A 31 -5.51 3.12 -14.20
CA ILE A 31 -6.59 4.07 -14.55
C ILE A 31 -7.78 3.90 -13.60
N PHE A 32 -8.22 2.66 -13.35
CA PHE A 32 -9.29 2.39 -12.39
C PHE A 32 -8.91 2.82 -10.97
N ALA A 33 -7.66 2.59 -10.56
CA ALA A 33 -7.16 3.06 -9.27
C ALA A 33 -7.21 4.60 -9.17
N VAL A 34 -6.78 5.33 -10.20
CA VAL A 34 -6.84 6.80 -10.23
C VAL A 34 -8.28 7.29 -10.16
N ILE A 35 -9.18 6.76 -11.01
CA ILE A 35 -10.59 7.19 -11.05
C ILE A 35 -11.29 6.87 -9.72
N GLY A 36 -11.14 5.64 -9.21
CA GLY A 36 -11.79 5.21 -7.98
C GLY A 36 -11.36 6.04 -6.77
N ASN A 37 -10.06 6.28 -6.63
CA ASN A 37 -9.54 7.09 -5.52
C ASN A 37 -9.87 8.58 -5.67
N ALA A 38 -9.91 9.12 -6.91
CA ALA A 38 -10.39 10.47 -7.15
C ALA A 38 -11.85 10.65 -6.72
N VAL A 39 -12.73 9.68 -7.01
CA VAL A 39 -14.13 9.70 -6.55
C VAL A 39 -14.23 9.70 -5.03
N VAL A 40 -13.42 8.90 -4.32
CA VAL A 40 -13.36 8.89 -2.85
C VAL A 40 -12.96 10.27 -2.32
N LEU A 41 -11.93 10.90 -2.89
CA LEU A 41 -11.46 12.23 -2.49
C LEU A 41 -12.50 13.31 -2.78
N LEU A 42 -13.17 13.25 -3.93
CA LEU A 42 -14.26 14.16 -4.28
C LEU A 42 -15.44 14.02 -3.31
N ALA A 43 -15.82 12.79 -2.95
CA ALA A 43 -16.86 12.55 -1.95
C ALA A 43 -16.46 13.11 -0.58
N TYR A 44 -15.23 12.85 -0.14
CA TYR A 44 -14.70 13.38 1.11
C TYR A 44 -14.69 14.92 1.15
N ALA A 45 -14.31 15.58 0.05
CA ALA A 45 -14.32 17.04 -0.07
C ALA A 45 -15.75 17.61 -0.06
N LYS A 46 -16.64 17.03 -0.87
CA LYS A 46 -18.03 17.47 -1.08
C LYS A 46 -18.88 17.30 0.18
N TYR A 47 -18.82 16.14 0.83
CA TYR A 47 -19.72 15.81 1.94
C TYR A 47 -19.09 16.16 3.30
N LYS A 48 -19.52 17.29 3.88
CA LYS A 48 -19.12 17.72 5.23
C LYS A 48 -19.34 16.64 6.31
N MET A 49 -20.35 15.78 6.13
CA MET A 49 -20.62 14.66 7.05
C MET A 49 -19.47 13.66 7.11
N MET A 50 -18.81 13.36 5.99
CA MET A 50 -17.67 12.44 5.97
C MET A 50 -16.50 12.98 6.79
N ARG A 51 -16.26 14.30 6.74
CA ARG A 51 -15.22 14.97 7.54
C ARG A 51 -15.45 14.98 9.04
N LYS A 52 -16.66 14.62 9.50
CA LYS A 52 -16.95 14.43 10.94
C LYS A 52 -16.58 13.03 11.42
N VAL A 53 -16.42 12.07 10.51
CA VAL A 53 -16.09 10.69 10.85
C VAL A 53 -14.58 10.55 10.98
N SER A 54 -14.10 10.18 12.16
CA SER A 54 -12.68 10.02 12.50
C SER A 54 -11.86 9.26 11.44
N CYS A 55 -12.33 8.06 11.08
CA CYS A 55 -11.65 7.20 10.12
C CYS A 55 -11.65 7.75 8.69
N ALA A 56 -12.56 8.68 8.35
CA ALA A 56 -12.63 9.22 6.99
C ALA A 56 -11.39 10.03 6.62
N HIS A 57 -10.70 10.63 7.60
CA HIS A 57 -9.43 11.32 7.34
C HIS A 57 -8.34 10.36 6.89
N LEU A 58 -8.22 9.19 7.53
CA LEU A 58 -7.24 8.17 7.16
C LEU A 58 -7.61 7.50 5.83
N ILE A 59 -8.90 7.29 5.56
CA ILE A 59 -9.38 6.77 4.27
C ILE A 59 -9.07 7.76 3.15
N ALA A 60 -9.27 9.07 3.38
CA ALA A 60 -8.88 10.08 2.40
C ALA A 60 -7.36 10.11 2.20
N ALA A 61 -6.56 10.01 3.26
CA ALA A 61 -5.11 9.90 3.15
C ALA A 61 -4.67 8.67 2.33
N LEU A 62 -5.31 7.51 2.56
CA LEU A 62 -5.06 6.30 1.79
C LEU A 62 -5.42 6.50 0.31
N ALA A 63 -6.57 7.12 0.02
CA ALA A 63 -6.98 7.43 -1.35
C ALA A 63 -6.00 8.37 -2.07
N VAL A 64 -5.37 9.33 -1.35
CA VAL A 64 -4.28 10.14 -1.93
C VAL A 64 -3.10 9.24 -2.31
N CYS A 65 -2.67 8.35 -1.40
CA CYS A 65 -1.56 7.44 -1.66
C CYS A 65 -1.87 6.54 -2.86
N ASP A 66 -3.04 5.95 -2.92
CA ASP A 66 -3.44 5.04 -4.00
C ASP A 66 -3.65 5.77 -5.34
N LEU A 67 -4.02 7.06 -5.33
CA LEU A 67 -4.04 7.88 -6.54
C LEU A 67 -2.61 8.11 -7.08
N ILE A 68 -1.65 8.46 -6.21
CA ILE A 68 -0.24 8.61 -6.59
C ILE A 68 0.31 7.26 -7.07
N ASN A 69 -0.04 6.17 -6.40
CA ASN A 69 0.33 4.81 -6.78
C ASN A 69 -0.20 4.45 -8.18
N GLY A 70 -1.47 4.73 -8.44
CA GLY A 70 -2.10 4.52 -9.75
C GLY A 70 -1.40 5.30 -10.87
N VAL A 71 -1.13 6.58 -10.67
CA VAL A 71 -0.38 7.42 -11.63
C VAL A 71 1.04 6.88 -11.83
N GLY A 72 1.76 6.58 -10.74
CA GLY A 72 3.11 6.03 -10.80
C GLY A 72 3.17 4.69 -11.53
N SER A 73 2.19 3.82 -11.29
CA SER A 73 2.07 2.53 -11.97
C SER A 73 1.83 2.69 -13.48
N ILE A 74 0.97 3.64 -13.89
CA ILE A 74 0.75 3.95 -15.31
C ILE A 74 2.04 4.44 -15.96
N ILE A 75 2.72 5.42 -15.35
CA ILE A 75 3.98 5.98 -15.87
C ILE A 75 5.02 4.86 -16.03
N LEU A 76 5.22 4.07 -14.97
CA LEU A 76 6.18 2.97 -14.97
C LEU A 76 5.85 1.92 -16.05
N SER A 77 4.57 1.57 -16.20
CA SER A 77 4.12 0.58 -17.19
C SER A 77 4.30 1.08 -18.62
N ILE A 78 3.97 2.35 -18.89
CA ILE A 78 4.16 2.99 -20.20
C ILE A 78 5.66 3.08 -20.52
N SER A 79 6.49 3.54 -19.58
CA SER A 79 7.96 3.59 -19.76
C SER A 79 8.54 2.22 -20.10
N ARG A 80 8.08 1.17 -19.39
CA ARG A 80 8.50 -0.21 -19.64
C ARG A 80 8.05 -0.75 -20.99
N LEU A 81 6.81 -0.47 -21.40
CA LEU A 81 6.32 -0.84 -22.74
C LEU A 81 7.07 -0.11 -23.83
N TRP A 82 7.33 1.18 -23.65
CA TRP A 82 8.08 1.99 -24.61
C TRP A 82 9.48 1.41 -24.83
N ILE A 83 10.20 1.12 -23.73
CA ILE A 83 11.52 0.47 -23.79
C ILE A 83 11.44 -0.87 -24.56
N ALA A 84 10.45 -1.70 -24.26
CA ALA A 84 10.31 -3.02 -24.85
C ALA A 84 9.91 -3.02 -26.33
N LEU A 85 9.08 -2.05 -26.77
CA LEU A 85 8.58 -2.00 -28.15
C LEU A 85 9.54 -1.30 -29.11
N PHE A 86 10.34 -0.35 -28.62
CA PHE A 86 11.25 0.45 -29.44
C PHE A 86 12.72 0.05 -29.29
N ASP A 87 13.01 -1.04 -28.59
CA ASP A 87 14.35 -1.61 -28.45
C ASP A 87 15.37 -0.63 -27.83
N PHE A 88 14.88 0.31 -27.01
CA PHE A 88 15.73 1.26 -26.30
C PHE A 88 16.36 0.58 -25.08
N TYR A 89 17.55 -0.03 -25.26
CA TYR A 89 18.30 -0.67 -24.16
C TYR A 89 19.31 0.24 -23.45
N ASP A 90 19.52 1.46 -23.93
CA ASP A 90 20.46 2.41 -23.33
C ASP A 90 19.79 3.29 -22.28
N TYR A 91 19.40 2.70 -21.14
CA TYR A 91 18.92 3.45 -19.98
C TYR A 91 19.85 3.27 -18.76
N THR A 92 20.08 4.39 -18.10
CA THR A 92 20.86 4.46 -16.86
C THR A 92 20.05 3.97 -15.68
N ARG A 93 20.72 3.46 -14.64
CA ARG A 93 20.05 3.08 -13.38
C ARG A 93 19.20 4.22 -12.80
N ILE A 94 19.68 5.46 -12.90
CA ILE A 94 18.95 6.62 -12.38
C ILE A 94 17.59 6.82 -13.07
N TYR A 95 17.49 6.58 -14.38
CA TYR A 95 16.21 6.64 -15.09
C TYR A 95 15.19 5.66 -14.49
N CYS A 96 15.64 4.44 -14.18
CA CYS A 96 14.79 3.41 -13.57
C CYS A 96 14.34 3.76 -12.15
N ILE A 97 15.22 4.37 -11.37
CA ILE A 97 14.86 4.84 -10.02
C ILE A 97 13.85 5.98 -10.12
N VAL A 98 14.10 6.98 -10.96
CA VAL A 98 13.23 8.15 -11.11
C VAL A 98 11.84 7.75 -11.60
N THR A 99 11.75 6.88 -12.61
CA THR A 99 10.45 6.40 -13.12
C THR A 99 9.67 5.56 -12.11
N ALA A 100 10.36 4.82 -11.23
CA ALA A 100 9.72 4.05 -10.17
C ALA A 100 9.43 4.86 -8.90
N THR A 101 10.05 6.03 -8.72
CA THR A 101 10.04 6.83 -7.47
C THR A 101 8.63 7.11 -6.97
N CYS A 102 7.75 7.63 -7.84
CA CYS A 102 6.37 7.94 -7.46
C CYS A 102 5.61 6.71 -6.97
N TRP A 103 5.83 5.56 -7.62
CA TRP A 103 5.18 4.30 -7.27
C TRP A 103 5.64 3.76 -5.91
N ILE A 104 6.94 3.78 -5.63
CA ILE A 104 7.51 3.28 -4.36
C ILE A 104 7.06 4.13 -3.19
N ILE A 105 7.18 5.46 -3.31
CA ILE A 105 6.77 6.39 -2.24
C ILE A 105 5.31 6.13 -1.90
N ALA A 106 4.45 6.02 -2.91
CA ALA A 106 3.04 5.80 -2.71
C ALA A 106 2.74 4.45 -2.05
N MET A 107 3.45 3.39 -2.44
CA MET A 107 3.30 2.06 -1.84
C MET A 107 3.69 2.06 -0.36
N GLU A 108 4.83 2.66 -0.01
CA GLU A 108 5.29 2.82 1.38
C GLU A 108 4.31 3.66 2.20
N MET A 109 3.82 4.75 1.62
CA MET A 109 2.82 5.58 2.29
C MET A 109 1.52 4.82 2.54
N SER A 110 1.00 4.08 1.57
CA SER A 110 -0.23 3.28 1.72
C SER A 110 -0.10 2.24 2.83
N GLN A 111 1.08 1.63 3.01
CA GLN A 111 1.34 0.68 4.08
C GLN A 111 1.25 1.30 5.48
N ILE A 112 1.92 2.44 5.68
CA ILE A 112 1.92 3.15 6.96
C ILE A 112 0.52 3.67 7.29
N ILE A 113 -0.20 4.21 6.30
CA ILE A 113 -1.58 4.63 6.49
C ILE A 113 -2.48 3.43 6.83
N THR A 114 -2.26 2.27 6.21
CA THR A 114 -3.01 1.05 6.53
C THR A 114 -2.78 0.60 7.98
N ILE A 115 -1.54 0.66 8.48
CA ILE A 115 -1.24 0.43 9.90
C ILE A 115 -1.98 1.45 10.78
N ALA A 116 -1.95 2.74 10.41
CA ALA A 116 -2.64 3.78 11.16
C ALA A 116 -4.17 3.54 11.22
N ILE A 117 -4.79 3.05 10.14
CA ILE A 117 -6.20 2.64 10.13
C ILE A 117 -6.42 1.46 11.07
N ALA A 118 -5.58 0.42 11.00
CA ALA A 118 -5.71 -0.75 11.88
C ALA A 118 -5.60 -0.36 13.36
N LEU A 119 -4.67 0.53 13.70
CA LEU A 119 -4.50 1.10 15.04
C LEU A 119 -5.71 1.95 15.45
N ASP A 120 -6.25 2.79 14.56
CA ASP A 120 -7.46 3.58 14.82
C ASP A 120 -8.64 2.68 15.18
N ARG A 121 -8.82 1.58 14.44
CA ARG A 121 -9.86 0.58 14.72
C ARG A 121 -9.63 -0.16 16.03
N LEU A 122 -8.39 -0.55 16.33
CA LEU A 122 -8.05 -1.20 17.59
C LEU A 122 -8.33 -0.27 18.78
N MET A 123 -7.97 1.01 18.69
CA MET A 123 -8.21 2.01 19.73
C MET A 123 -9.71 2.24 19.95
N ALA A 124 -10.49 2.38 18.88
CA ALA A 124 -11.94 2.58 18.96
C ALA A 124 -12.65 1.43 19.70
N MET A 125 -12.19 0.19 19.50
CA MET A 125 -12.79 -1.00 20.12
C MET A 125 -12.25 -1.27 21.53
N SER A 126 -10.97 -0.98 21.78
CA SER A 126 -10.33 -1.32 23.05
C SER A 126 -10.54 -0.24 24.12
N TRP A 127 -10.59 1.03 23.70
CA TRP A 127 -10.66 2.18 24.61
C TRP A 127 -11.60 3.28 24.09
N PRO A 128 -12.92 3.04 24.06
CA PRO A 128 -13.89 3.96 23.46
C PRO A 128 -13.88 5.37 24.10
N PHE A 129 -13.67 5.46 25.42
CA PHE A 129 -13.62 6.74 26.14
C PHE A 129 -12.42 7.59 25.73
N LEU A 130 -11.22 6.99 25.69
CA LEU A 130 -9.99 7.67 25.23
C LEU A 130 -10.07 8.01 23.75
N TYR A 131 -10.67 7.12 22.95
CA TYR A 131 -10.86 7.33 21.52
C TYR A 131 -11.75 8.55 21.24
N SER A 132 -12.85 8.73 21.97
CA SER A 132 -13.76 9.87 21.78
C SER A 132 -13.13 11.22 22.15
N ALA A 133 -12.16 11.26 23.06
CA ALA A 133 -11.47 12.49 23.46
C ALA A 133 -10.34 12.89 22.50
N ARG A 134 -9.96 12.00 21.57
CA ARG A 134 -8.80 12.17 20.69
C ARG A 134 -9.12 13.06 19.50
N ASN A 135 -8.17 13.92 19.11
CA ASN A 135 -8.25 14.64 17.85
C ASN A 135 -7.84 13.76 16.67
N HIS A 136 -8.82 13.16 16.00
CA HIS A 136 -8.61 12.25 14.87
C HIS A 136 -7.98 12.92 13.64
N ARG A 137 -8.24 14.22 13.43
CA ARG A 137 -7.67 14.96 12.31
C ARG A 137 -6.16 15.12 12.47
N SER A 138 -5.70 15.52 13.66
CA SER A 138 -4.27 15.64 13.96
C SER A 138 -3.56 14.30 13.88
N PHE A 139 -4.20 13.21 14.33
CA PHE A 139 -3.63 11.88 14.15
C PHE A 139 -3.45 11.50 12.68
N ALA A 140 -4.49 11.69 11.86
CA ALA A 140 -4.41 11.35 10.44
C ALA A 140 -3.36 12.20 9.70
N GLN A 141 -3.27 13.49 10.02
CA GLN A 141 -2.22 14.37 9.49
C GLN A 141 -0.83 13.92 9.92
N GLY A 142 -0.63 13.58 11.19
CA GLY A 142 0.63 13.06 11.70
C GLY A 142 1.04 11.75 11.02
N ALA A 143 0.09 10.81 10.85
CA ALA A 143 0.34 9.57 10.14
C ALA A 143 0.73 9.80 8.67
N PHE A 144 0.06 10.73 7.98
CA PHE A 144 0.38 11.09 6.60
C PHE A 144 1.75 11.76 6.46
N LEU A 145 2.10 12.68 7.35
CA LEU A 145 3.41 13.34 7.34
C LEU A 145 4.54 12.34 7.67
N PHE A 146 4.31 11.44 8.62
CA PHE A 146 5.25 10.37 8.93
C PHE A 146 5.44 9.42 7.74
N ALA A 147 4.35 9.02 7.08
CA ALA A 147 4.38 8.20 5.87
C ALA A 147 5.14 8.88 4.71
N LEU A 148 4.93 10.19 4.51
CA LEU A 148 5.67 10.95 3.51
C LEU A 148 7.16 11.01 3.83
N PHE A 149 7.51 11.25 5.11
CA PHE A 149 8.89 11.29 5.56
C PHE A 149 9.61 9.97 5.31
N THR A 150 9.01 8.83 5.67
CA THR A 150 9.61 7.51 5.41
C THR A 150 9.76 7.26 3.91
N GLY A 151 8.79 7.66 3.09
CA GLY A 151 8.90 7.59 1.63
C GLY A 151 10.11 8.35 1.09
N ILE A 152 10.36 9.58 1.57
CA ILE A 152 11.54 10.38 1.20
C ILE A 152 12.84 9.69 1.64
N VAL A 153 12.87 9.11 2.84
CA VAL A 153 14.02 8.34 3.34
C VAL A 153 14.30 7.15 2.41
N PHE A 154 13.27 6.43 1.95
CA PHE A 154 13.43 5.33 1.00
C PHE A 154 14.02 5.78 -0.34
N ILE A 155 13.66 6.96 -0.86
CA ILE A 155 14.32 7.53 -2.05
C ILE A 155 15.81 7.76 -1.76
N GLY A 156 16.13 8.38 -0.63
CA GLY A 156 17.52 8.63 -0.23
C GLY A 156 18.33 7.33 -0.17
N LEU A 157 17.81 6.31 0.52
CA LEU A 157 18.41 4.98 0.61
C LEU A 157 18.56 4.30 -0.75
N SER A 158 17.60 4.51 -1.65
CA SER A 158 17.64 3.95 -3.00
C SER A 158 18.82 4.47 -3.82
N LEU A 159 19.33 5.66 -3.52
CA LEU A 159 20.44 6.31 -4.25
C LEU A 159 21.82 6.05 -3.62
N VAL A 160 21.89 5.47 -2.41
CA VAL A 160 23.16 5.23 -1.71
C VAL A 160 24.02 4.21 -2.46
N GLY A 161 25.22 4.60 -2.83
CA GLY A 161 26.21 3.71 -3.46
C GLY A 161 25.89 3.32 -4.90
N ILE A 162 25.00 4.06 -5.58
CA ILE A 162 24.69 3.83 -6.99
C ILE A 162 25.62 4.65 -7.88
N ASP A 163 26.19 3.98 -8.89
CA ASP A 163 26.81 4.65 -10.03
C ASP A 163 25.72 5.07 -11.02
N PHE A 164 25.55 6.39 -11.20
CA PHE A 164 24.53 6.95 -12.10
C PHE A 164 24.82 6.70 -13.58
N THR A 165 26.06 6.33 -13.93
CA THR A 165 26.48 6.05 -15.30
C THR A 165 26.33 4.58 -15.68
N GLU A 166 26.12 3.71 -14.69
CA GLU A 166 25.93 2.28 -14.91
C GLU A 166 24.62 2.02 -15.66
N ARG A 167 24.73 1.26 -16.75
CA ARG A 167 23.60 0.83 -17.57
C ARG A 167 22.90 -0.36 -16.90
N SER A 168 21.59 -0.45 -17.08
CA SER A 168 20.82 -1.59 -16.61
C SER A 168 20.14 -2.28 -17.78
N ASP A 169 20.33 -3.59 -17.92
CA ASP A 169 19.68 -4.37 -18.98
C ASP A 169 18.16 -4.51 -18.76
N ARG A 170 17.69 -4.27 -17.53
CA ARG A 170 16.27 -4.35 -17.14
C ARG A 170 15.89 -3.26 -16.16
N CYS A 171 14.79 -2.57 -16.45
CA CYS A 171 14.23 -1.54 -15.59
C CYS A 171 13.28 -2.12 -14.53
N THR A 172 13.82 -2.96 -13.64
CA THR A 172 13.10 -3.45 -12.47
C THR A 172 13.58 -2.70 -11.23
N TRP A 173 12.63 -2.31 -10.37
CA TRP A 173 12.94 -1.50 -9.20
C TRP A 173 14.00 -2.16 -8.31
N LEU A 174 13.81 -3.44 -7.96
CA LEU A 174 14.69 -4.19 -7.07
C LEU A 174 16.14 -4.33 -7.60
N ARG A 175 16.36 -4.24 -8.92
CA ARG A 175 17.72 -4.26 -9.51
C ARG A 175 18.31 -2.86 -9.72
N ALA A 176 17.46 -1.86 -9.81
CA ALA A 176 17.88 -0.48 -10.04
C ALA A 176 18.33 0.20 -8.74
N VAL A 177 17.80 -0.21 -7.58
CA VAL A 177 18.15 0.36 -6.27
C VAL A 177 19.37 -0.31 -5.64
N SER A 178 19.91 0.35 -4.60
CA SER A 178 20.95 -0.24 -3.76
C SER A 178 20.46 -1.55 -3.13
N PRO A 179 21.31 -2.60 -3.02
CA PRO A 179 20.92 -3.88 -2.41
C PRO A 179 20.35 -3.70 -1.00
N LEU A 180 20.97 -2.82 -0.20
CA LEU A 180 20.51 -2.47 1.14
C LEU A 180 19.06 -1.94 1.14
N CYS A 181 18.71 -1.05 0.20
CA CYS A 181 17.35 -0.54 0.08
C CYS A 181 16.36 -1.65 -0.29
N GLY A 182 16.75 -2.55 -1.19
CA GLY A 182 15.94 -3.72 -1.56
C GLY A 182 15.65 -4.64 -0.39
N ASP A 183 16.68 -4.97 0.41
CA ASP A 183 16.55 -5.84 1.59
C ASP A 183 15.67 -5.20 2.68
N ILE A 184 15.88 -3.91 2.97
CA ILE A 184 15.06 -3.18 3.94
C ILE A 184 13.60 -3.14 3.50
N PHE A 185 13.33 -2.88 2.23
CA PHE A 185 11.98 -2.86 1.68
C PHE A 185 11.30 -4.23 1.81
N LEU A 186 11.99 -5.31 1.42
CA LEU A 186 11.43 -6.67 1.54
C LEU A 186 11.15 -7.04 2.99
N LEU A 187 12.07 -6.72 3.91
CA LEU A 187 11.89 -6.95 5.34
C LEU A 187 10.70 -6.15 5.90
N PHE A 188 10.58 -4.88 5.52
CA PHE A 188 9.47 -4.03 5.92
C PHE A 188 8.13 -4.63 5.47
N ASN A 189 8.01 -4.99 4.19
CA ASN A 189 6.81 -5.64 3.64
C ASN A 189 6.46 -6.95 4.37
N ALA A 190 7.47 -7.77 4.67
CA ALA A 190 7.29 -9.03 5.39
C ALA A 190 6.77 -8.84 6.83
N ILE A 191 7.06 -7.70 7.46
CA ILE A 191 6.60 -7.38 8.82
C ILE A 191 5.23 -6.70 8.81
N VAL A 192 5.00 -5.76 7.90
CA VAL A 192 3.81 -4.91 7.88
C VAL A 192 2.54 -5.73 7.66
N GLY A 193 2.54 -6.67 6.71
CA GLY A 193 1.37 -7.51 6.41
C GLY A 193 0.86 -8.28 7.64
N PRO A 194 1.70 -9.13 8.28
CA PRO A 194 1.35 -9.83 9.51
C PRO A 194 0.95 -8.89 10.66
N LEU A 195 1.63 -7.75 10.80
CA LEU A 195 1.30 -6.76 11.83
C LEU A 195 -0.12 -6.21 11.64
N VAL A 196 -0.47 -5.78 10.42
CA VAL A 196 -1.83 -5.29 10.11
C VAL A 196 -2.87 -6.38 10.40
N ALA A 197 -2.61 -7.61 9.98
CA ALA A 197 -3.50 -8.74 10.25
C ALA A 197 -3.69 -8.98 11.76
N ALA A 198 -2.61 -8.94 12.54
CA ALA A 198 -2.66 -9.08 14.00
C ALA A 198 -3.46 -7.94 14.66
N LEU A 199 -3.25 -6.70 14.24
CA LEU A 199 -3.99 -5.53 14.74
C LEU A 199 -5.51 -5.66 14.50
N TYR A 200 -5.90 -6.06 13.29
CA TYR A 200 -7.31 -6.32 12.97
C TYR A 200 -7.88 -7.51 13.75
N GLY A 201 -7.11 -8.58 13.89
CA GLY A 201 -7.49 -9.75 14.70
C GLY A 201 -7.78 -9.37 16.15
N MET A 202 -6.89 -8.57 16.76
CA MET A 202 -7.08 -8.05 18.12
C MET A 202 -8.29 -7.12 18.23
N ALA A 203 -8.50 -6.23 17.25
CA ALA A 203 -9.67 -5.33 17.24
C ALA A 203 -10.99 -6.12 17.20
N MET A 204 -11.06 -7.17 16.37
CA MET A 204 -12.22 -8.06 16.26
C MET A 204 -12.43 -8.91 17.52
N TYR A 205 -11.35 -9.42 18.11
CA TYR A 205 -11.40 -10.15 19.38
C TYR A 205 -11.97 -9.27 20.51
N ASN A 206 -11.46 -8.04 20.65
CA ASN A 206 -11.93 -7.08 21.66
C ASN A 206 -13.39 -6.71 21.45
N LYS A 207 -13.83 -6.52 20.19
CA LYS A 207 -15.25 -6.29 19.87
C LYS A 207 -16.13 -7.43 20.37
N LYS A 208 -15.75 -8.69 20.11
CA LYS A 208 -16.52 -9.88 20.54
C LYS A 208 -16.63 -9.94 22.07
N LYS A 209 -15.51 -9.72 22.78
CA LYS A 209 -15.46 -9.70 24.25
C LYS A 209 -16.36 -8.60 24.84
N TRP A 210 -16.38 -7.42 24.21
CA TRP A 210 -17.20 -6.30 24.66
C TRP A 210 -18.69 -6.57 24.46
N ALA A 211 -19.07 -7.14 23.31
CA ALA A 211 -20.44 -7.56 23.04
C ALA A 211 -20.94 -8.59 24.07
N THR A 212 -20.17 -9.64 24.35
CA THR A 212 -20.57 -10.65 25.35
C THR A 212 -20.78 -10.08 26.76
N LYS A 213 -20.07 -8.99 27.11
CA LYS A 213 -20.20 -8.35 28.43
C LYS A 213 -21.44 -7.45 28.55
N HIS A 214 -21.97 -6.93 27.44
CA HIS A 214 -23.07 -5.94 27.44
C HIS A 214 -24.37 -6.44 26.79
N VAL A 215 -24.43 -7.68 26.31
CA VAL A 215 -25.64 -8.33 25.72
C VAL A 215 -26.67 -8.75 26.80
N GLY A 216 -26.73 -8.05 27.92
CA GLY A 216 -27.85 -8.11 28.88
C GLY A 216 -29.05 -7.24 28.48
N SER A 217 -29.01 -6.50 27.36
CA SER A 217 -30.13 -5.70 26.84
C SER A 217 -30.57 -6.21 25.46
N GLU A 218 -31.76 -6.82 25.41
CA GLU A 218 -32.30 -7.66 24.32
C GLU A 218 -32.45 -6.97 22.94
N ILE A 219 -32.38 -5.64 22.86
CA ILE A 219 -32.63 -4.91 21.59
C ILE A 219 -31.39 -4.90 20.66
N SER A 220 -30.21 -5.27 21.17
CA SER A 220 -28.94 -5.21 20.40
C SER A 220 -28.64 -6.43 19.51
N VAL A 221 -29.38 -7.52 19.66
CA VAL A 221 -29.01 -8.84 19.09
C VAL A 221 -29.24 -8.90 17.57
N LEU A 222 -30.34 -8.32 17.06
CA LEU A 222 -30.70 -8.43 15.64
C LEU A 222 -29.80 -7.58 14.73
N ALA A 223 -29.44 -6.38 15.16
CA ALA A 223 -28.52 -5.51 14.42
C ALA A 223 -27.08 -6.04 14.44
N HIS A 224 -26.68 -6.68 15.55
CA HIS A 224 -25.37 -7.30 15.69
C HIS A 224 -25.20 -8.49 14.74
N ASP A 225 -26.23 -9.30 14.52
CA ASP A 225 -26.17 -10.50 13.68
C ASP A 225 -26.00 -10.17 12.18
N VAL A 226 -26.68 -9.12 11.69
CA VAL A 226 -26.54 -8.66 10.31
C VAL A 226 -25.13 -8.09 10.07
N GLN A 227 -24.63 -7.27 11.00
CA GLN A 227 -23.25 -6.75 10.91
C GLN A 227 -22.19 -7.86 10.97
N LEU A 228 -22.43 -8.91 11.76
CA LEU A 228 -21.50 -10.03 11.87
C LEU A 228 -21.42 -10.84 10.56
N LYS A 229 -22.55 -11.04 9.88
CA LYS A 229 -22.59 -11.72 8.57
C LYS A 229 -21.84 -10.93 7.50
N VAL A 230 -22.04 -9.61 7.43
CA VAL A 230 -21.34 -8.74 6.48
C VAL A 230 -19.83 -8.71 6.75
N ASN A 231 -19.42 -8.59 8.02
CA ASN A 231 -17.99 -8.59 8.37
C ASN A 231 -17.31 -9.94 8.10
N LYS A 232 -18.00 -11.07 8.31
CA LYS A 232 -17.46 -12.40 7.94
C LYS A 232 -17.26 -12.54 6.43
N LEU A 233 -18.19 -12.02 5.63
CA LEU A 233 -18.06 -12.02 4.17
C LEU A 233 -16.86 -11.17 3.72
N LEU A 234 -16.73 -9.95 4.24
CA LEU A 234 -15.60 -9.07 3.95
C LEU A 234 -14.26 -9.68 4.38
N THR A 235 -14.21 -10.32 5.54
CA THR A 235 -12.98 -10.98 6.02
C THR A 235 -12.57 -12.13 5.09
N LYS A 236 -13.53 -12.95 4.62
CA LYS A 236 -13.24 -14.00 3.64
C LYS A 236 -12.71 -13.43 2.32
N ILE A 237 -13.30 -12.34 1.83
CA ILE A 237 -12.84 -11.65 0.60
C ILE A 237 -11.42 -11.14 0.79
N MET A 238 -11.11 -10.50 1.93
CA MET A 238 -9.77 -9.99 2.21
C MET A 238 -8.74 -11.11 2.37
N CYS A 239 -9.09 -12.24 3.00
CA CYS A 239 -8.18 -13.40 3.09
C CYS A 239 -7.90 -14.02 1.71
N VAL A 240 -8.90 -14.11 0.84
CA VAL A 240 -8.70 -14.58 -0.54
C VAL A 240 -7.81 -13.62 -1.31
N TYR A 241 -8.02 -12.31 -1.16
CA TYR A 241 -7.19 -11.28 -1.78
C TYR A 241 -5.72 -11.35 -1.31
N PHE A 242 -5.48 -11.59 -0.02
CA PHE A 242 -4.14 -11.73 0.56
C PHE A 242 -3.42 -13.05 0.19
N ILE A 243 -4.16 -14.10 -0.20
CA ILE A 243 -3.57 -15.37 -0.66
C ILE A 243 -3.22 -15.31 -2.15
N LEU A 244 -3.88 -14.42 -2.90
CA LEU A 244 -3.70 -14.26 -4.35
C LEU A 244 -2.67 -13.18 -4.74
N LEU A 245 -2.18 -12.42 -3.77
CA LEU A 245 -1.09 -11.44 -3.89
C LEU A 245 0.22 -12.06 -3.42
#